data_AF-A0A7S1SAI8-F1
#
_entry.id   AF-A0A7S1SAI8-F1
#
_cell.length_a   1.000
_cell.length_b   1.000
_cell.length_c   1.000
_cell.angle_alpha   90.00
_cell.angle_beta   90.00
_cell.angle_gamma   90.00
#
_symmetry.space_group_name_H-M   'P 1'
#
loop_
_entity.id
_entity.type
_entity.pdbx_description
1 polymer ?
#
loop_
_entity_poly.entity_id
_entity_poly.type
_entity_poly.pdbx_seq_one_letter_code
_entity_poly.pdbx_strand_id
1 'polypeptide(L)'
;KPFVDASYDAASRTFRGTIDWRPRAFGGDSRWEYTMVFSESLEVIAGGRCVRYDAKGERAEDEDGFGRTLLYFRQKPPYSTIAGGVFVQGGLVGRASYHFDQLPRAERAEGAEGGDGSCYLSYAAAPR
;
A
#
# COMPACT_ATOMS: atom_id res chain seq x y z
N LYS A 1 -15.80 7.19 -9.07
CA LYS A 1 -16.12 8.56 -8.59
C LYS A 1 -14.85 9.16 -7.99
N PRO A 2 -14.49 10.42 -8.26
CA PRO A 2 -13.33 11.05 -7.65
C PRO A 2 -13.62 11.49 -6.21
N PHE A 3 -12.56 11.68 -5.43
CA PHE A 3 -12.63 12.49 -4.22
C PHE A 3 -12.66 13.97 -4.60
N VAL A 4 -13.54 14.73 -3.97
CA VAL A 4 -13.54 16.20 -3.96
C VAL A 4 -13.06 16.68 -2.59
N ASP A 5 -12.57 17.92 -2.54
CA ASP A 5 -12.01 18.53 -1.32
C ASP A 5 -10.92 17.67 -0.66
N ALA A 6 -10.16 16.98 -1.51
CA ALA A 6 -9.11 16.07 -1.10
C ALA A 6 -7.93 16.84 -0.51
N SER A 7 -7.47 16.43 0.67
CA SER A 7 -6.29 16.97 1.32
C SER A 7 -5.52 15.88 2.05
N TYR A 8 -4.20 16.04 2.15
CA TYR A 8 -3.33 15.16 2.90
C TYR A 8 -2.38 15.97 3.78
N ASP A 9 -2.39 15.67 5.08
CA ASP A 9 -1.42 16.19 6.03
C ASP A 9 -0.37 15.11 6.31
N ALA A 10 0.87 15.38 5.89
CA ALA A 10 1.98 14.46 6.04
C ALA A 10 2.44 14.29 7.50
N ALA A 11 2.27 15.32 8.35
CA ALA A 11 2.70 15.25 9.75
C ALA A 11 1.84 14.24 10.53
N SER A 12 0.52 14.27 10.31
CA SER A 12 -0.42 13.33 10.92
C SER A 12 -0.72 12.09 10.07
N ARG A 13 -0.16 11.99 8.84
CA ARG A 13 -0.47 10.96 7.84
C ARG A 13 -1.96 10.79 7.59
N THR A 14 -2.69 11.91 7.57
CA THR A 14 -4.15 11.91 7.49
C THR A 14 -4.60 12.42 6.13
N PHE A 15 -5.33 11.58 5.40
CA PHE A 15 -6.09 11.98 4.22
C PHE A 15 -7.53 12.33 4.61
N ARG A 16 -8.07 13.37 3.97
CA ARG A 16 -9.48 13.72 4.04
C ARG A 16 -10.01 13.94 2.64
N GLY A 17 -11.25 13.54 2.40
CA GLY A 17 -11.91 13.79 1.12
C GLY A 17 -13.35 13.32 1.11
N THR A 18 -14.11 13.82 0.15
CA THR A 18 -15.54 13.56 0.01
C THR A 18 -15.82 12.86 -1.31
N ILE A 19 -16.69 11.86 -1.32
CA ILE A 19 -17.27 11.31 -2.55
C ILE A 19 -18.71 11.80 -2.64
N ASP A 20 -19.02 12.52 -3.71
CA ASP A 20 -20.40 12.88 -4.06
C ASP A 20 -20.98 11.86 -5.06
N TRP A 21 -21.96 11.10 -4.60
CA TRP A 21 -22.62 10.08 -5.41
C TRP A 21 -23.65 10.68 -6.37
N ARG A 22 -24.15 11.90 -6.11
CA ARG A 22 -25.19 12.55 -6.91
C ARG A 22 -24.85 12.62 -8.41
N PRO A 23 -25.87 12.63 -9.29
CA PRO A 23 -27.30 12.60 -8.98
C PRO A 23 -27.84 11.21 -8.56
N ARG A 24 -27.06 10.14 -8.73
CA ARG A 24 -27.50 8.76 -8.42
C ARG A 24 -26.85 8.26 -7.13
N ALA A 25 -27.65 8.11 -6.09
CA ALA A 25 -27.20 7.55 -4.82
C ALA A 25 -26.55 6.16 -4.98
N PHE A 26 -25.57 5.86 -4.13
CA PHE A 26 -24.93 4.55 -4.05
C PHE A 26 -25.39 3.86 -2.76
N GLY A 27 -26.10 2.74 -2.88
CA GLY A 27 -26.64 2.05 -1.70
C GLY A 27 -27.61 2.89 -0.85
N GLY A 28 -28.22 3.94 -1.43
CA GLY A 28 -29.07 4.90 -0.70
C GLY A 28 -28.33 6.16 -0.25
N ASP A 29 -27.00 6.17 -0.29
CA ASP A 29 -26.18 7.30 0.14
C ASP A 29 -25.92 8.29 -0.99
N SER A 30 -26.05 9.59 -0.68
CA SER A 30 -25.73 10.68 -1.60
C SER A 30 -24.29 11.16 -1.47
N ARG A 31 -23.67 10.99 -0.30
CA ARG A 31 -22.33 11.51 0.00
C ARG A 31 -21.63 10.66 1.04
N TRP A 32 -20.34 10.42 0.83
CA TRP A 32 -19.45 9.84 1.83
C TRP A 32 -18.31 10.80 2.16
N GLU A 33 -18.00 10.99 3.44
CA GLU A 33 -16.91 11.81 3.93
C GLU A 33 -15.88 10.94 4.64
N TYR A 34 -14.63 11.00 4.17
CA TYR A 34 -13.55 10.15 4.65
C TYR A 34 -12.55 10.92 5.49
N THR A 35 -12.12 10.28 6.57
CA THR A 35 -10.87 10.57 7.27
C THR A 35 -10.08 9.26 7.33
N MET A 36 -8.91 9.20 6.72
CA MET A 36 -8.07 8.00 6.69
C MET A 36 -6.71 8.33 7.31
N VAL A 37 -6.28 7.56 8.29
CA VAL A 37 -4.96 7.67 8.92
C VAL A 37 -4.10 6.50 8.47
N PHE A 38 -2.98 6.80 7.83
CA PHE A 38 -2.05 5.76 7.35
C PHE A 38 -1.03 5.37 8.42
N SER A 39 -0.59 4.12 8.40
CA SER A 39 0.54 3.66 9.22
C SER A 39 1.81 4.44 8.88
N GLU A 40 2.81 4.41 9.77
CA GLU A 40 4.09 5.09 9.53
C GLU A 40 4.78 4.63 8.24
N SER A 41 4.67 3.35 7.91
CA SER A 41 5.18 2.76 6.66
C SER A 41 4.31 3.04 5.42
N LEU A 42 3.12 3.64 5.61
CA LEU A 42 2.09 3.82 4.58
C LEU A 42 1.64 2.51 3.91
N GLU A 43 1.78 1.38 4.60
CA GLU A 43 1.38 0.06 4.09
C GLU A 43 -0.06 -0.30 4.42
N VAL A 44 -0.68 0.34 5.41
CA VAL A 44 -2.08 0.11 5.78
C VAL A 44 -2.79 1.41 6.13
N ILE A 45 -4.12 1.43 6.00
CA ILE A 45 -4.96 2.45 6.65
C ILE A 45 -5.19 1.97 8.08
N ALA A 46 -4.47 2.57 9.02
CA ALA A 46 -4.43 2.16 10.42
C ALA A 46 -5.60 2.70 11.24
N GLY A 47 -6.31 3.72 10.75
CA GLY A 47 -7.42 4.32 11.47
C GLY A 47 -8.20 5.35 10.67
N GLY A 48 -9.17 5.97 11.34
CA GLY A 48 -10.09 6.95 10.75
C GLY A 48 -11.50 6.39 10.58
N ARG A 49 -12.31 7.05 9.75
CA ARG A 49 -13.73 6.75 9.57
C ARG A 49 -14.24 7.10 8.17
N CYS A 50 -15.32 6.43 7.76
CA CYS A 50 -16.20 6.84 6.68
C CYS A 50 -17.55 7.27 7.26
N VAL A 51 -17.94 8.52 7.05
CA VAL A 51 -19.25 9.04 7.44
C VAL A 51 -20.15 9.06 6.21
N ARG A 52 -21.29 8.37 6.30
CA ARG A 52 -22.25 8.22 5.19
C ARG A 52 -23.43 9.15 5.39
N TYR A 53 -23.90 9.77 4.30
CA TYR A 53 -25.07 10.62 4.28
C TYR A 53 -26.07 10.09 3.25
N ASP A 54 -27.33 9.95 3.66
CA ASP A 54 -28.40 9.40 2.84
C ASP A 54 -28.83 10.36 1.71
N ALA A 55 -29.87 9.99 0.95
CA ALA A 55 -30.41 10.81 -0.12
C ALA A 55 -30.96 12.18 0.33
N LYS A 56 -31.33 12.33 1.60
CA LYS A 56 -31.82 13.59 2.20
C LYS A 56 -30.68 14.43 2.79
N GLY A 57 -29.47 13.86 2.87
CA GLY A 57 -28.31 14.50 3.50
C GLY A 57 -28.23 14.24 5.01
N GLU A 58 -29.02 13.31 5.54
CA GLU A 58 -28.98 12.89 6.94
C GLU A 58 -27.81 11.93 7.15
N ARG A 59 -27.07 12.13 8.24
CA ARG A 59 -25.89 11.32 8.58
C ARG A 59 -26.34 9.98 9.16
N ALA A 60 -25.76 8.88 8.68
CA ALA A 60 -25.95 7.57 9.28
C ALA A 60 -25.41 7.55 10.73
N GLU A 61 -26.12 6.88 11.64
CA GLU A 61 -25.70 6.73 13.04
C GLU A 61 -24.46 5.85 13.18
N ASP A 62 -24.34 4.83 12.31
CA ASP A 62 -23.20 3.92 12.27
C ASP A 62 -22.05 4.48 11.43
N GLU A 63 -20.86 4.50 12.01
CA GLU A 63 -19.61 4.83 11.31
C GLU A 63 -18.77 3.59 11.03
N ASP A 64 -18.35 3.43 9.77
CA ASP A 64 -17.37 2.41 9.44
C ASP A 64 -15.97 2.89 9.81
N GLY A 65 -15.35 2.21 10.79
CA GLY A 65 -14.02 2.51 11.30
C GLY A 65 -12.91 1.74 10.58
N PHE A 66 -11.92 2.45 10.06
CA PHE A 66 -10.72 1.82 9.51
C PHE A 66 -9.88 1.18 10.62
N GLY A 67 -9.24 0.05 10.30
CA GLY A 67 -8.43 -0.72 11.24
C GLY A 67 -9.24 -1.53 12.26
N ARG A 68 -10.58 -1.46 12.22
CA ARG A 68 -11.50 -2.23 13.07
C ARG A 68 -12.45 -3.09 12.25
N THR A 69 -13.32 -2.44 11.47
CA THR A 69 -14.30 -3.12 10.62
C THR A 69 -13.89 -3.11 9.15
N LEU A 70 -13.08 -2.14 8.74
CA LEU A 70 -12.50 -2.06 7.41
C LEU A 70 -10.97 -2.22 7.45
N LEU A 71 -10.46 -3.26 6.79
CA LEU A 71 -9.03 -3.58 6.68
C LEU A 71 -8.54 -3.33 5.25
N TYR A 72 -7.52 -2.48 5.12
CA TYR A 72 -6.91 -2.15 3.83
C TYR A 72 -5.40 -2.29 3.91
N PHE A 73 -4.84 -2.98 2.93
CA PHE A 73 -3.41 -3.10 2.70
C PHE A 73 -3.06 -2.40 1.40
N ARG A 74 -1.92 -1.72 1.38
CA ARG A 74 -1.34 -1.18 0.17
C ARG A 74 -1.07 -2.33 -0.78
N GLN A 75 -1.81 -2.35 -1.89
CA GLN A 75 -1.47 -3.24 -2.98
C GLN A 75 -0.11 -2.83 -3.55
N LYS A 76 0.88 -3.71 -3.40
CA LYS A 76 2.14 -3.60 -4.13
C LYS A 76 1.89 -4.22 -5.52
N PRO A 77 2.31 -3.57 -6.62
CA PRO A 77 2.25 -4.23 -7.92
C PRO A 77 3.03 -5.55 -7.83
N PRO A 78 2.59 -6.61 -8.54
CA PRO A 78 3.40 -7.80 -8.63
C PRO A 78 4.78 -7.41 -9.14
N TYR A 79 5.82 -7.93 -8.50
CA TYR A 79 7.18 -7.75 -8.97
C TYR A 79 7.26 -8.25 -10.42
N SER A 80 7.57 -7.36 -11.35
CA SER A 80 7.79 -7.71 -12.76
C SER A 80 9.20 -8.26 -13.01
N THR A 81 10.06 -8.18 -12.00
CA THR A 81 11.45 -8.65 -12.03
C THR A 81 11.87 -9.09 -10.63
N ILE A 82 12.81 -10.02 -10.56
CA ILE A 82 13.48 -10.41 -9.31
C ILE A 82 14.60 -9.43 -8.91
N ALA A 83 15.01 -8.51 -9.81
CA ALA A 83 16.03 -7.50 -9.51
C ALA A 83 15.62 -6.60 -8.32
N GLY A 84 16.60 -6.30 -7.47
CA GLY A 84 16.44 -5.67 -6.15
C GLY A 84 15.82 -6.58 -5.08
N GLY A 85 15.50 -7.84 -5.41
CA GLY A 85 14.82 -8.77 -4.51
C GLY A 85 15.77 -9.55 -3.61
N VAL A 86 15.32 -9.81 -2.37
CA VAL A 86 15.98 -10.73 -1.43
C VAL A 86 14.98 -11.79 -0.97
N PHE A 87 15.30 -13.06 -1.21
CA PHE A 87 14.47 -14.20 -0.83
C PHE A 87 15.10 -14.93 0.35
N VAL A 88 14.43 -14.94 1.49
CA VAL A 88 14.96 -15.46 2.77
C VAL A 88 14.30 -16.78 3.13
N GLN A 89 15.10 -17.82 3.32
CA GLN A 89 14.61 -19.14 3.70
C GLN A 89 13.90 -19.12 5.07
N GLY A 90 12.62 -19.47 5.08
CA GLY A 90 11.81 -19.55 6.30
C GLY A 90 11.60 -18.20 7.00
N GLY A 91 11.78 -17.07 6.30
CA GLY A 91 11.59 -15.73 6.85
C GLY A 91 12.64 -15.28 7.88
N LEU A 92 13.72 -16.05 8.08
CA LEU A 92 14.77 -15.76 9.06
C LEU A 92 16.09 -15.44 8.35
N VAL A 93 16.53 -14.19 8.50
CA VAL A 93 17.84 -13.73 8.01
C VAL A 93 18.95 -14.51 8.74
N GLY A 94 19.95 -15.00 8.00
CA GLY A 94 21.06 -15.81 8.52
C GLY A 94 21.01 -17.30 8.12
N ARG A 95 19.89 -17.78 7.58
CA ARG A 95 19.84 -19.02 6.78
C ARG A 95 20.29 -18.75 5.34
N ALA A 96 19.73 -19.44 4.35
CA ALA A 96 19.92 -19.07 2.95
C ALA A 96 19.12 -17.80 2.61
N SER A 97 19.82 -16.75 2.19
CA SER A 97 19.22 -15.57 1.56
C SER A 97 19.78 -15.38 0.16
N TYR A 98 18.91 -15.34 -0.85
CA TYR A 98 19.26 -15.14 -2.25
C TYR A 98 19.05 -13.67 -2.61
N HIS A 99 20.09 -12.99 -3.07
CA HIS A 99 20.09 -11.58 -3.44
C HIS A 99 20.21 -11.45 -4.96
N PHE A 100 19.40 -10.56 -5.52
CA PHE A 100 19.36 -10.29 -6.96
C PHE A 100 19.53 -8.78 -7.18
N ASP A 101 20.72 -8.23 -7.02
CA ASP A 101 20.90 -6.75 -7.01
C ASP A 101 20.57 -6.12 -8.37
N GLN A 102 20.92 -6.80 -9.47
CA GLN A 102 20.53 -6.44 -10.84
C GLN A 102 20.34 -7.68 -11.72
N LEU A 103 19.54 -7.57 -12.79
CA LEU A 103 19.42 -8.65 -13.77
C LEU A 103 20.76 -8.88 -14.51
N PRO A 104 21.07 -10.13 -14.91
CA PRO A 104 22.21 -10.44 -15.75
C PRO A 104 22.21 -9.61 -17.02
N ARG A 105 23.40 -9.28 -17.54
CA ARG A 105 23.58 -8.42 -18.72
C ARG A 105 22.76 -8.85 -19.94
N ALA A 106 22.49 -10.15 -20.10
CA ALA A 106 21.72 -10.71 -21.21
C ALA A 106 20.22 -10.31 -21.20
N GLU A 107 19.69 -9.81 -20.09
CA GLU A 107 18.28 -9.40 -19.94
C GLU A 107 18.11 -7.87 -19.80
N ARG A 108 19.18 -7.10 -20.01
CA ARG A 108 19.12 -5.62 -19.97
C ARG A 108 18.81 -5.08 -21.36
N ALA A 109 18.01 -4.01 -21.43
CA ALA A 109 17.81 -3.25 -22.66
C ALA A 109 19.16 -2.73 -23.21
N GLU A 110 19.34 -2.74 -24.54
CA GLU A 110 20.57 -2.27 -25.19
C GLU A 110 20.91 -0.83 -24.78
N GLY A 111 22.12 -0.61 -24.26
CA GLY A 111 22.65 0.74 -23.94
C GLY A 111 22.79 1.09 -22.45
N ALA A 112 22.47 0.21 -21.51
CA ALA A 112 22.69 0.46 -20.08
C ALA A 112 24.13 0.11 -19.63
N GLU A 113 24.97 1.11 -19.32
CA GLU A 113 26.26 0.92 -18.64
C GLU A 113 26.09 0.86 -17.11
N GLY A 114 26.73 -0.12 -16.45
CA GLY A 114 26.99 -0.14 -15.00
C GLY A 114 26.50 -1.37 -14.22
N GLY A 115 27.44 -2.04 -13.51
CA GLY A 115 27.22 -3.07 -12.47
C GLY A 115 27.41 -4.53 -12.93
N ASP A 116 28.13 -5.35 -12.16
CA ASP A 116 28.49 -6.75 -12.50
C ASP A 116 27.30 -7.74 -12.55
N GLY A 117 26.07 -7.28 -12.26
CA GLY A 117 24.90 -8.15 -12.23
C GLY A 117 24.97 -9.22 -11.15
N SER A 118 25.60 -8.92 -10.02
CA SER A 118 25.77 -9.88 -8.94
C SER A 118 24.43 -10.37 -8.40
N CYS A 119 24.18 -11.65 -8.65
CA CYS A 119 23.21 -12.47 -7.94
C CYS A 119 24.00 -13.39 -7.02
N TYR A 120 23.74 -13.37 -5.71
CA TYR A 120 24.54 -14.15 -4.76
C TYR A 120 23.70 -14.75 -3.64
N LEU A 121 24.22 -15.84 -3.06
CA LEU A 121 23.68 -16.49 -1.88
C LEU A 121 24.51 -16.06 -0.66
N SER A 122 23.84 -15.54 0.37
CA SER A 122 24.45 -15.34 1.69
C SER A 122 23.88 -16.35 2.70
N TYR A 123 24.72 -16.83 3.60
CA TYR A 123 24.33 -17.62 4.77
C TYR A 123 25.31 -17.39 5.91
N ALA A 124 24.82 -17.45 7.16
CA ALA A 124 25.73 -17.46 8.30
C ALA A 124 26.40 -18.84 8.36
N ALA A 125 27.73 -18.88 8.49
CA ALA A 125 28.44 -20.11 8.75
C ALA A 125 27.91 -20.71 10.07
N ALA A 126 27.58 -22.00 10.07
CA ALA A 126 27.19 -22.68 11.30
C ALA A 126 28.31 -22.52 12.33
N PRO A 127 28.00 -22.16 13.59
CA PRO A 127 29.00 -22.25 14.65
C PRO A 127 29.50 -23.71 14.70
N ARG A 128 30.82 -23.88 14.65
CA ARG A 128 31.47 -25.18 14.79
C ARG A 128 31.21 -25.78 16.17
#